data_AF-A0A1G9PA72-F1
#
_entry.id   AF-A0A1G9PA72-F1
#
_cell.length_a   1.000
_cell.length_b   1.000
_cell.length_c   1.000
_cell.angle_alpha   90.00
_cell.angle_beta   90.00
_cell.angle_gamma   90.00
#
_symmetry.space_group_name_H-M   'P 1'
#
loop_
_entity.id
_entity.type
_entity.pdbx_description
1 polymer ?
#
loop_
_entity_poly.entity_id
_entity_poly.type
_entity_poly.pdbx_seq_one_letter_code
_entity_poly.pdbx_strand_id
1 'polypeptide(L)' 'MIITTTDQKEYELLKKIEFLRKEMINAGTHHGLTSQETINVSQKLDIYIKSYLFMKN' A
#
# COMPACT_ATOMS: atom_id res chain seq x y z
N MET A 1 7.32 -15.52 -21.07
CA MET A 1 6.56 -15.67 -19.81
C MET A 1 5.28 -14.87 -20.00
N ILE A 2 4.14 -15.53 -20.17
CA ILE A 2 2.85 -14.83 -20.33
C ILE A 2 2.38 -14.53 -18.91
N ILE A 3 2.48 -13.28 -18.49
CA ILE A 3 1.91 -12.83 -17.21
C ILE A 3 0.39 -12.85 -17.43
N THR A 4 -0.34 -13.64 -16.66
CA THR A 4 -1.80 -13.63 -16.76
C THR A 4 -2.33 -12.31 -16.18
N THR A 5 -3.49 -11.83 -16.63
CA THR A 5 -4.06 -10.54 -16.20
C THR A 5 -4.26 -10.44 -14.68
N THR A 6 -4.45 -11.59 -14.01
CA THR A 6 -4.51 -11.70 -12.55
C THR A 6 -3.16 -11.42 -11.89
N ASP A 7 -2.09 -12.00 -12.41
CA ASP A 7 -0.72 -11.77 -11.91
C ASP A 7 -0.29 -10.30 -12.08
N GLN A 8 -0.74 -9.66 -13.16
CA GLN A 8 -0.47 -8.24 -13.40
C GLN A 8 -1.21 -7.34 -12.40
N LYS A 9 -2.49 -7.62 -12.12
CA LYS A 9 -3.27 -6.87 -11.12
C LYS A 9 -2.69 -7.03 -9.72
N GLU A 10 -2.26 -8.24 -9.39
CA GLU A 10 -1.56 -8.53 -8.14
C GLU A 10 -0.28 -7.71 -8.00
N TYR A 11 0.55 -7.73 -9.04
CA TYR A 11 1.81 -7.00 -9.05
C TYR A 11 1.62 -5.49 -8.88
N GLU A 12 0.62 -4.90 -9.52
CA GLU A 12 0.31 -3.48 -9.37
C GLU A 12 -0.20 -3.13 -7.96
N LEU A 13 -0.97 -4.01 -7.32
CA LEU A 13 -1.37 -3.85 -5.92
C LEU A 13 -0.15 -3.88 -4.98
N LEU A 14 0.76 -4.85 -5.16
CA LEU A 14 1.99 -4.95 -4.36
C LEU A 14 2.88 -3.72 -4.52
N LYS A 15 3.03 -3.21 -5.75
CA LYS A 15 3.75 -1.96 -6.01
C LYS A 15 3.15 -0.78 -5.25
N LYS A 16 1.82 -0.67 -5.25
CA LYS A 16 1.13 0.44 -4.57
C LYS A 16 1.27 0.34 -3.05
N ILE A 17 1.17 -0.87 -2.49
CA ILE A 17 1.42 -1.16 -1.08
C ILE A 17 2.85 -0.74 -0.70
N GLU A 18 3.84 -1.14 -1.51
CA GLU A 18 5.24 -0.81 -1.21
C GLU A 18 5.53 0.69 -1.30
N PHE A 19 4.95 1.37 -2.28
CA PHE A 19 5.03 2.82 -2.38
C PHE A 19 4.45 3.49 -1.12
N LEU A 20 3.21 3.16 -0.74
CA LEU A 20 2.56 3.75 0.42
C LEU A 20 3.25 3.41 1.74
N ARG A 21 3.87 2.23 1.85
CA ARG A 21 4.69 1.86 3.00
C ARG A 21 5.89 2.80 3.17
N LYS A 22 6.60 3.10 2.07
CA LYS A 22 7.73 4.05 2.09
C LYS A 22 7.26 5.46 2.44
N GLU A 23 6.16 5.91 1.85
CA GLU A 23 5.57 7.21 2.16
C GLU A 23 5.16 7.32 3.63
N MET A 24 4.55 6.27 4.20
CA MET A 24 4.16 6.25 5.61
C MET A 24 5.37 6.32 6.55
N ILE A 25 6.43 5.56 6.24
CA ILE A 25 7.68 5.60 7.01
C ILE A 25 8.26 7.01 6.94
N ASN A 26 8.33 7.59 5.74
CA ASN A 26 8.85 8.94 5.54
C ASN A 26 8.03 10.00 6.29
N ALA A 27 6.70 9.96 6.18
CA ALA A 27 5.83 10.86 6.91
C ALA A 27 5.96 10.67 8.43
N GLY A 28 6.03 9.42 8.90
CA GLY A 28 6.19 9.09 10.31
C GLY A 28 7.52 9.57 10.88
N THR A 29 8.60 9.56 10.09
CA THR A 29 9.91 10.05 10.53
C THR A 29 10.01 11.58 10.51
N HIS A 30 9.31 12.27 9.59
CA HIS A 30 9.39 13.73 9.46
C HIS A 30 8.31 14.49 10.23
N HIS A 31 7.11 13.93 10.33
CA HIS A 31 5.93 14.59 10.90
C HIS A 31 5.41 13.91 12.17
N GLY A 32 5.88 12.70 12.46
CA GLY A 32 5.43 11.89 13.60
C GLY A 32 4.21 11.04 13.26
N LEU A 33 4.09 9.90 13.96
CA LEU A 33 3.05 8.89 13.69
C LEU A 33 1.62 9.36 13.92
N THR A 34 1.44 10.38 14.77
CA THR A 34 0.13 10.98 15.07
C THR A 34 -0.19 12.16 14.17
N SER A 35 0.67 12.51 13.21
CA SER A 35 0.37 13.56 12.26
C SER A 35 -0.78 13.16 11.33
N GLN A 36 -1.60 14.13 10.94
CA GLN A 36 -2.70 13.87 10.01
C GLN A 36 -2.19 13.28 8.68
N GLU A 37 -0.98 13.68 8.27
CA GLU A 37 -0.34 13.16 7.07
C GLU A 37 -0.02 11.67 7.21
N THR A 38 0.67 11.26 8.28
CA THR A 38 0.97 9.83 8.51
C THR A 38 -0.30 9.00 8.66
N ILE A 39 -1.32 9.51 9.36
CA ILE A 39 -2.63 8.85 9.51
C ILE A 39 -3.31 8.67 8.15
N ASN A 40 -3.28 9.69 7.28
CA ASN A 40 -3.89 9.60 5.95
C ASN A 40 -3.18 8.57 5.07
N VAL A 41 -1.85 8.50 5.13
CA VAL A 41 -1.09 7.49 4.36
C VAL A 41 -1.34 6.10 4.92
N SER A 42 -1.40 5.93 6.24
CA SER A 42 -1.67 4.61 6.86
C SER A 42 -3.06 4.08 6.48
N GLN A 43 -4.08 4.93 6.51
CA GLN A 43 -5.44 4.54 6.09
C GLN A 43 -5.50 4.13 4.61
N LYS A 44 -4.78 4.84 3.74
CA LYS A 44 -4.66 4.46 2.33
C LYS A 44 -3.96 3.12 2.16
N LEU A 45 -2.87 2.90 2.90
CA LEU A 45 -2.13 1.64 2.88
C LEU A 45 -3.03 0.46 3.27
N ASP A 46 -3.83 0.61 4.34
CA ASP A 46 -4.76 -0.41 4.80
C ASP A 46 -5.81 -0.80 3.75
N ILE A 47 -6.32 0.16 2.97
CA ILE A 47 -7.26 -0.10 1.86
C ILE A 47 -6.64 -1.01 0.81
N TYR A 48 -5.38 -0.75 0.43
CA TYR A 48 -4.68 -1.55 -0.58
C TYR A 48 -4.29 -2.93 -0.06
N ILE A 49 -3.86 -3.03 1.20
CA ILE A 49 -3.61 -4.31 1.86
C ILE A 49 -4.89 -5.15 1.89
N LYS A 50 -6.02 -4.56 2.30
CA LYS A 50 -7.32 -5.26 2.31
C LYS A 50 -7.73 -5.73 0.92
N SER A 51 -7.51 -4.92 -0.10
CA SER A 51 -7.80 -5.27 -1.50
C SER A 51 -6.94 -6.44 -1.98
N TYR A 52 -5.65 -6.46 -1.63
CA TYR A 52 -4.75 -7.56 -1.95
C TYR A 52 -5.15 -8.85 -1.23
N LEU A 53 -5.47 -8.77 0.07
CA LEU A 53 -5.92 -9.93 0.85
C LEU A 53 -7.24 -10.50 0.31
N PHE A 54 -8.18 -9.64 -0.11
CA PHE A 54 -9.43 -10.10 -0.72
C PHE A 54 -9.21 -10.81 -2.06
N MET A 55 -8.25 -10.37 -2.86
CA MET A 55 -7.94 -10.99 -4.15
C MET A 55 -7.21 -12.34 -4.00
N LYS A 56 -6.50 -12.56 -2.89
CA LYS A 56 -5.80 -13.82 -2.59
C LYS A 56 -6.69 -14.93 -2.02
N ASN A 57 -7.88 -14.58 -1.53
CA ASN A 57 -8.86 -15.51 -0.97
C ASN A 57 -9.94 -15.86 -2.01
#